data_AF-A0A961MMD4-F1
#
_entry.id   AF-A0A961MMD4-F1
#
_cell.length_a   1.000
_cell.length_b   1.000
_cell.length_c   1.000
_cell.angle_alpha   90.00
_cell.angle_beta   90.00
_cell.angle_gamma   90.00
#
_symmetry.space_group_name_H-M   'P 1'
#
loop_
_entity.id
_entity.type
_entity.pdbx_description
1 polymer ?
#
loop_
_entity_poly.entity_id
_entity_poly.type
_entity_poly.pdbx_seq_one_letter_code
_entity_poly.pdbx_strand_id
1 'polypeptide(L)'
;MPTSYTDQFFIIDPGNPPPRGTTLTVQNYGLLDQNDDGLISVGVGDQVNGLTVTSVWFGDQIRVVMDGTLQWITGVTFYLSGGQAIFTPTDGTILSTATYRSSNYVSTSTQVPVSALGPPCFTPGTLILTPAGEVPVEDLVPGDLVLTRDDGARPLRWTGRRRVDATGDFAPVRFAKGAIGNSRPLL
;
A
#
# COMPACT_ATOMS: atom_id res chain seq x y z
N MET A 1 12.15 -4.55 17.36
CA MET A 1 10.99 -5.04 18.16
C MET A 1 9.92 -5.37 17.14
N PRO A 2 9.09 -6.41 17.26
CA PRO A 2 8.16 -6.73 16.18
C PRO A 2 7.26 -5.54 15.83
N THR A 3 7.18 -5.19 14.54
CA THR A 3 6.39 -4.06 14.07
C THR A 3 5.15 -4.56 13.36
N SER A 4 4.00 -3.95 13.67
CA SER A 4 2.71 -4.34 13.10
C SER A 4 2.19 -3.28 12.13
N TYR A 5 1.78 -3.76 10.96
CA TYR A 5 1.15 -2.97 9.91
C TYR A 5 -0.29 -3.46 9.68
N THR A 6 -1.06 -2.71 8.91
CA THR A 6 -2.40 -3.13 8.49
C THR A 6 -2.59 -2.70 7.06
N ASP A 7 -3.13 -3.61 6.25
CA ASP A 7 -3.38 -3.34 4.84
C ASP A 7 -4.64 -4.05 4.34
N GLN A 8 -5.06 -3.68 3.13
CA GLN A 8 -6.19 -4.24 2.42
C GLN A 8 -5.75 -5.42 1.57
N PHE A 9 -6.56 -6.48 1.57
CA PHE A 9 -6.28 -7.69 0.80
C PHE A 9 -7.51 -8.17 0.03
N PHE A 10 -7.26 -8.85 -1.09
CA PHE A 10 -8.18 -9.84 -1.62
C PHE A 10 -7.70 -11.24 -1.28
N ILE A 11 -8.65 -12.16 -1.10
CA ILE A 11 -8.36 -13.59 -1.02
C ILE A 11 -8.38 -14.13 -2.44
N ILE A 12 -7.19 -14.29 -3.03
CA ILE A 12 -7.00 -14.72 -4.41
C ILE A 12 -5.58 -15.25 -4.59
N ASP A 13 -5.46 -16.28 -5.43
CA ASP A 13 -4.19 -16.82 -5.92
C ASP A 13 -4.06 -16.48 -7.41
N PRO A 14 -3.20 -15.52 -7.82
CA PRO A 14 -3.00 -15.19 -9.23
C PRO A 14 -2.47 -16.35 -10.09
N GLY A 15 -1.76 -17.32 -9.50
CA GLY A 15 -1.24 -18.53 -10.15
C GLY A 15 -2.27 -19.67 -10.28
N ASN A 16 -3.27 -19.69 -9.41
CA ASN A 16 -4.44 -20.56 -9.48
C ASN A 16 -5.75 -19.76 -9.27
N PRO A 17 -6.12 -18.90 -10.22
CA PRO A 17 -7.14 -17.89 -9.98
C PRO A 17 -8.56 -18.45 -9.96
N PRO A 18 -9.49 -17.74 -9.30
CA PRO A 18 -10.90 -18.08 -9.33
C PRO A 18 -11.48 -17.88 -10.76
N PRO A 19 -12.67 -18.43 -11.05
CA PRO A 19 -13.33 -18.21 -12.33
C PRO A 19 -13.52 -16.72 -12.65
N ARG A 20 -13.40 -16.36 -13.92
CA ARG A 20 -13.72 -15.01 -14.41
C ARG A 20 -15.15 -14.63 -13.97
N GLY A 21 -15.30 -13.44 -13.40
CA GLY A 21 -16.60 -12.97 -12.88
C GLY A 21 -16.76 -13.11 -11.36
N THR A 22 -15.83 -13.78 -10.69
CA THR A 22 -15.83 -13.90 -9.22
C THR A 22 -15.76 -12.52 -8.56
N THR A 23 -16.61 -12.28 -7.56
CA THR A 23 -16.56 -11.09 -6.71
C THR A 23 -15.43 -11.24 -5.70
N LEU A 24 -14.53 -10.25 -5.67
CA LEU A 24 -13.45 -10.11 -4.70
C LEU A 24 -13.86 -9.04 -3.68
N THR A 25 -13.86 -9.40 -2.40
CA THR A 25 -14.21 -8.51 -1.28
C THR A 25 -12.98 -8.15 -0.47
N VAL A 26 -12.85 -6.87 -0.13
CA VAL A 26 -11.72 -6.35 0.65
C VAL A 26 -11.71 -6.96 2.05
N GLN A 27 -10.55 -7.47 2.46
CA GLN A 27 -10.23 -7.88 3.83
C GLN A 27 -9.22 -6.90 4.42
N ASN A 28 -9.29 -6.63 5.72
CA ASN A 28 -8.26 -5.85 6.41
C ASN A 28 -7.50 -6.79 7.33
N TYR A 29 -6.22 -7.01 7.06
CA TYR A 29 -5.39 -7.90 7.86
C TYR A 29 -4.18 -7.17 8.44
N GLY A 30 -3.78 -7.59 9.63
CA GLY A 30 -2.52 -7.16 10.24
C GLY A 30 -1.35 -7.93 9.65
N LEU A 31 -0.26 -7.23 9.32
CA LEU A 31 1.02 -7.85 9.03
C LEU A 31 1.93 -7.65 10.24
N LEU A 32 2.65 -8.70 10.63
CA LEU A 32 3.68 -8.64 11.66
C LEU A 32 5.03 -8.86 10.99
N ASP A 33 5.85 -7.83 10.98
CA ASP A 33 7.28 -7.91 10.71
C ASP A 33 7.96 -8.33 12.02
N GLN A 34 8.35 -9.60 12.09
CA GLN A 34 8.75 -10.26 13.33
C GLN A 34 10.19 -9.90 13.72
N ASN A 35 11.06 -9.71 12.73
CA ASN A 35 12.47 -9.38 12.91
C ASN A 35 12.78 -7.89 12.73
N ASP A 36 11.79 -7.08 12.36
CA ASP A 36 11.84 -5.61 12.31
C ASP A 36 12.89 -5.11 11.30
N ASP A 37 12.99 -5.80 10.16
CA ASP A 37 13.94 -5.47 9.08
C ASP A 37 13.28 -4.69 7.93
N GLY A 38 11.99 -4.39 8.03
CA GLY A 38 11.20 -3.66 7.05
C GLY A 38 10.79 -4.51 5.85
N LEU A 39 10.93 -5.83 5.92
CA LEU A 39 10.57 -6.77 4.87
C LEU A 39 9.55 -7.77 5.41
N ILE A 40 8.57 -8.11 4.58
CA ILE A 40 7.78 -9.33 4.80
C ILE A 40 8.39 -10.43 3.96
N SER A 41 8.87 -11.47 4.64
CA SER A 41 9.67 -12.54 4.05
C SER A 41 9.35 -13.90 4.67
N VAL A 42 9.95 -14.95 4.10
CA VAL A 42 9.75 -16.34 4.55
C VAL A 42 10.80 -16.74 5.57
N GLY A 43 10.42 -17.57 6.54
CA GLY A 43 11.37 -18.23 7.45
C GLY A 43 11.91 -17.37 8.60
N VAL A 44 11.52 -16.10 8.69
CA VAL A 44 11.89 -15.19 9.79
C VAL A 44 10.78 -14.98 10.83
N GLY A 45 9.63 -15.64 10.63
CA GLY A 45 8.50 -15.60 11.55
C GLY A 45 7.46 -14.53 11.24
N ASP A 46 7.58 -13.83 10.10
CA ASP A 46 6.59 -12.87 9.64
C ASP A 46 5.23 -13.52 9.43
N GLN A 47 4.19 -12.75 9.73
CA GLN A 47 2.83 -13.24 9.73
C GLN A 47 1.88 -12.26 9.06
N VAL A 48 0.82 -12.80 8.46
CA VAL A 48 -0.37 -12.04 8.11
C VAL A 48 -1.58 -12.65 8.80
N ASN A 49 -2.32 -11.83 9.53
CA ASN A 49 -3.49 -12.24 10.31
C ASN A 49 -3.19 -13.40 11.29
N GLY A 50 -1.99 -13.40 11.89
CA GLY A 50 -1.53 -14.45 12.81
C GLY A 50 -1.11 -15.76 12.15
N LEU A 51 -1.09 -15.84 10.81
CA LEU A 51 -0.61 -17.00 10.07
C LEU A 51 0.77 -16.71 9.47
N THR A 52 1.69 -17.65 9.61
CA THR A 52 3.05 -17.54 9.08
C THR A 52 3.04 -17.40 7.56
N VAL A 53 3.85 -16.46 7.05
CA VAL A 53 4.10 -16.31 5.62
C VAL A 53 4.99 -17.45 5.13
N THR A 54 4.50 -18.22 4.15
CA THR A 54 5.20 -19.38 3.58
C THR A 54 5.74 -19.11 2.19
N SER A 55 5.21 -18.12 1.46
CA SER A 55 5.74 -17.64 0.18
C SER A 55 5.31 -16.20 -0.08
N VAL A 56 6.12 -15.45 -0.85
CA VAL A 56 5.91 -14.04 -1.20
C VAL A 56 6.15 -13.85 -2.70
N TRP A 57 5.11 -13.51 -3.45
CA TRP A 57 5.17 -13.37 -4.92
C TRP A 57 5.03 -11.90 -5.31
N PHE A 58 6.11 -11.14 -5.15
CA PHE A 58 6.14 -9.70 -5.43
C PHE A 58 6.17 -9.43 -6.94
N GLY A 59 5.19 -8.65 -7.43
CA GLY A 59 5.01 -8.36 -8.84
C GLY A 59 3.87 -9.13 -9.51
N ASP A 60 3.11 -9.93 -8.76
CA ASP A 60 1.87 -10.52 -9.24
C ASP A 60 0.89 -9.44 -9.70
N GLN A 61 0.08 -9.76 -10.70
CA GLN A 61 -0.89 -8.81 -11.26
C GLN A 61 -2.26 -9.43 -11.38
N ILE A 62 -3.29 -8.69 -10.97
CA ILE A 62 -4.68 -9.03 -11.21
C ILE A 62 -5.34 -7.98 -12.09
N ARG A 63 -6.21 -8.43 -12.99
CA ARG A 63 -7.09 -7.57 -13.78
C ARG A 63 -8.49 -7.69 -13.23
N VAL A 64 -9.09 -6.56 -12.88
CA VAL A 64 -10.41 -6.52 -12.25
C VAL A 64 -11.27 -5.41 -12.83
N VAL A 65 -12.58 -5.56 -12.72
CA VAL A 65 -13.52 -4.44 -12.82
C VAL A 65 -13.78 -3.93 -11.41
N MET A 66 -13.36 -2.71 -11.12
CA MET A 66 -13.51 -2.06 -9.81
C MET A 66 -13.97 -0.63 -10.05
N ASP A 67 -15.00 -0.19 -9.32
CA ASP A 67 -15.66 1.12 -9.51
C ASP A 67 -16.05 1.38 -10.99
N GLY A 68 -16.57 0.35 -11.65
CA GLY A 68 -16.99 0.41 -13.07
C GLY A 68 -15.85 0.44 -14.09
N THR A 69 -14.58 0.46 -13.65
CA THR A 69 -13.41 0.58 -14.54
C THR A 69 -12.65 -0.75 -14.60
N LEU A 70 -12.28 -1.17 -15.81
CA LEU A 70 -11.39 -2.31 -16.02
C LEU A 70 -9.94 -1.86 -15.86
N GLN A 71 -9.24 -2.40 -14.87
CA GLN A 71 -7.86 -2.00 -14.56
C GLN A 71 -6.99 -3.18 -14.14
N TRP A 72 -5.68 -3.02 -14.33
CA TRP A 72 -4.66 -3.88 -13.76
C TRP A 72 -4.26 -3.33 -12.40
N ILE A 73 -3.95 -4.24 -11.48
CA ILE A 73 -3.38 -3.95 -10.17
C ILE A 73 -2.13 -4.82 -10.05
N THR A 74 -0.99 -4.18 -9.84
CA THR A 74 0.27 -4.85 -9.50
C THR A 74 0.39 -4.92 -7.99
N GLY A 75 0.80 -6.06 -7.47
CA GLY A 75 0.81 -6.32 -6.04
C GLY A 75 1.77 -7.41 -5.62
N VAL A 76 1.53 -7.93 -4.43
CA VAL A 76 2.20 -9.07 -3.85
C VAL A 76 1.17 -10.09 -3.39
N THR A 77 1.43 -11.36 -3.71
CA THR A 77 0.66 -12.48 -3.14
C THR A 77 1.43 -13.13 -2.00
N PHE A 78 0.80 -13.26 -0.84
CA PHE A 78 1.31 -14.05 0.27
C PHE A 78 0.58 -15.39 0.31
N TYR A 79 1.34 -16.48 0.42
CA TYR A 79 0.78 -17.76 0.87
C TYR A 79 1.00 -17.87 2.37
N LEU A 80 -0.02 -18.33 3.08
CA LEU A 80 -0.02 -18.43 4.53
C LEU A 80 -0.04 -19.90 4.96
N SER A 81 0.42 -20.19 6.17
CA SER A 81 0.44 -21.54 6.75
C SER A 81 -0.95 -22.21 6.82
N GLY A 82 -2.04 -21.43 6.77
CA GLY A 82 -3.42 -21.93 6.65
C GLY A 82 -3.82 -22.38 5.23
N GLY A 83 -2.92 -22.32 4.25
CA GLY A 83 -3.17 -22.69 2.85
C GLY A 83 -3.86 -21.60 2.01
N GLN A 84 -4.14 -20.45 2.61
CA GLN A 84 -4.78 -19.32 1.94
C GLN A 84 -3.74 -18.46 1.20
N ALA A 85 -4.09 -18.05 -0.02
CA ALA A 85 -3.37 -17.01 -0.77
C ALA A 85 -4.12 -15.68 -0.65
N ILE A 86 -3.38 -14.61 -0.38
CA ILE A 86 -3.92 -13.25 -0.26
C ILE A 86 -3.07 -12.28 -1.06
N PHE A 87 -3.74 -11.32 -1.71
CA PHE A 87 -3.13 -10.35 -2.59
C PHE A 87 -3.35 -8.94 -2.05
N THR A 88 -2.30 -8.13 -1.96
CA THR A 88 -2.39 -6.68 -1.69
C THR A 88 -1.67 -5.87 -2.79
N PRO A 89 -2.18 -4.69 -3.18
CA PRO A 89 -1.52 -3.81 -4.14
C PRO A 89 -0.17 -3.28 -3.65
N THR A 90 0.73 -3.07 -4.60
CA THR A 90 2.04 -2.43 -4.40
C THR A 90 2.25 -1.25 -5.35
N ASP A 91 1.21 -0.90 -6.11
CA ASP A 91 1.16 0.22 -7.06
C ASP A 91 0.35 1.42 -6.52
N GLY A 92 -0.01 1.39 -5.24
CA GLY A 92 -0.80 2.43 -4.57
C GLY A 92 -2.31 2.35 -4.80
N THR A 93 -2.80 1.31 -5.50
CA THR A 93 -4.24 1.09 -5.66
C THR A 93 -4.91 0.87 -4.29
N ILE A 94 -5.99 1.61 -4.03
CA ILE A 94 -6.87 1.36 -2.87
C ILE A 94 -7.93 0.35 -3.30
N LEU A 95 -8.05 -0.77 -2.58
CA LEU A 95 -8.99 -1.81 -2.94
C LEU A 95 -10.43 -1.41 -2.57
N SER A 96 -11.35 -1.64 -3.51
CA SER A 96 -12.79 -1.69 -3.28
C SER A 96 -13.35 -3.04 -3.76
N THR A 97 -14.64 -3.33 -3.55
CA THR A 97 -15.21 -4.59 -4.06
C THR A 97 -15.07 -4.64 -5.58
N ALA A 98 -14.51 -5.74 -6.08
CA ALA A 98 -14.12 -5.85 -7.47
C ALA A 98 -14.60 -7.16 -8.11
N THR A 99 -14.69 -7.20 -9.43
CA THR A 99 -14.99 -8.43 -10.17
C THR A 99 -13.74 -8.91 -10.93
N TYR A 100 -13.27 -10.12 -10.61
CA TYR A 100 -12.10 -10.73 -11.23
C TYR A 100 -12.26 -10.93 -12.74
N ARG A 101 -11.17 -10.74 -13.49
CA ARG A 101 -11.12 -10.93 -14.95
C ARG A 101 -10.00 -11.86 -15.41
N SER A 102 -8.76 -11.59 -15.00
CA SER A 102 -7.56 -12.37 -15.36
C SER A 102 -6.42 -12.04 -14.42
N SER A 103 -5.32 -12.79 -14.48
CA SER A 103 -4.09 -12.52 -13.71
C SER A 103 -2.85 -12.85 -14.52
N ASN A 104 -1.73 -12.23 -14.16
CA ASN A 104 -0.38 -12.66 -14.49
C ASN A 104 0.33 -12.94 -13.16
N TYR A 105 1.18 -13.96 -13.11
CA TYR A 105 1.89 -14.33 -11.89
C TYR A 105 3.39 -14.42 -12.14
N VAL A 106 4.18 -14.09 -11.12
CA VAL A 106 5.62 -14.31 -11.12
C VAL A 106 5.94 -15.74 -10.70
N SER A 107 7.09 -16.27 -11.14
CA SER A 107 7.49 -17.65 -10.89
C SER A 107 8.58 -17.80 -9.82
N THR A 108 8.91 -16.73 -9.12
CA THR A 108 9.96 -16.74 -8.09
C THR A 108 9.44 -16.07 -6.83
N SER A 109 9.47 -16.79 -5.71
CA SER A 109 9.18 -16.23 -4.40
C SER A 109 10.35 -15.38 -3.93
N THR A 110 10.06 -14.20 -3.41
CA THR A 110 11.05 -13.22 -2.93
C THR A 110 10.69 -12.77 -1.51
N GLN A 111 10.81 -11.46 -1.26
CA GLN A 111 10.34 -10.70 -0.12
C GLN A 111 9.70 -9.40 -0.65
N VAL A 112 8.99 -8.67 0.20
CA VAL A 112 8.43 -7.35 -0.16
C VAL A 112 8.73 -6.34 0.95
N PRO A 113 9.21 -5.13 0.63
CA PRO A 113 9.35 -4.09 1.63
C PRO A 113 7.98 -3.62 2.10
N VAL A 114 7.80 -3.47 3.41
CA VAL A 114 6.55 -2.95 4.00
C VAL A 114 6.20 -1.56 3.50
N SER A 115 7.20 -0.77 3.07
CA SER A 115 7.01 0.55 2.46
C SER A 115 6.40 0.54 1.06
N ALA A 116 6.36 -0.62 0.40
CA ALA A 116 5.63 -0.80 -0.85
C ALA A 116 4.14 -1.12 -0.63
N LEU A 117 3.71 -1.31 0.62
CA LEU A 117 2.33 -1.65 0.97
C LEU A 117 1.55 -0.39 1.36
N GLY A 118 0.26 -0.38 1.00
CA GLY A 118 -0.64 0.73 1.26
C GLY A 118 -0.40 1.98 0.38
N PRO A 119 -1.36 2.91 0.35
CA PRO A 119 -1.24 4.13 -0.43
C PRO A 119 -0.24 5.10 0.21
N PRO A 120 0.54 5.86 -0.61
CA PRO A 120 1.43 6.88 -0.09
C PRO A 120 0.63 7.95 0.68
N CYS A 121 1.15 8.35 1.84
CA CYS A 121 0.55 9.37 2.70
C CYS A 121 1.49 10.57 2.84
N PHE A 122 0.91 11.76 3.01
CA PHE A 122 1.66 12.99 3.26
C PHE A 122 1.44 13.50 4.69
N THR A 123 2.43 14.19 5.24
CA THR A 123 2.27 14.89 6.52
C THR A 123 1.53 16.21 6.34
N PRO A 124 0.79 16.69 7.36
CA PRO A 124 0.16 18.01 7.31
C PRO A 124 1.17 19.11 6.96
N GLY A 125 0.72 20.10 6.17
CA GLY A 125 1.52 21.18 5.61
C GLY A 125 2.20 20.83 4.28
N THR A 126 2.16 19.57 3.84
CA THR A 126 2.65 19.19 2.50
C THR A 126 1.77 19.84 1.44
N LEU A 127 2.39 20.62 0.57
CA LEU A 127 1.70 21.33 -0.51
C LEU A 127 1.48 20.42 -1.72
N ILE A 128 0.23 20.32 -2.14
CA ILE A 128 -0.21 19.54 -3.30
C ILE A 128 -0.62 20.52 -4.40
N LEU A 129 -0.09 20.31 -5.61
CA LEU A 129 -0.36 21.18 -6.74
C LEU A 129 -1.76 20.94 -7.31
N THR A 130 -2.57 22.00 -7.36
CA THR A 130 -3.89 22.02 -8.00
C THR A 130 -3.88 23.00 -9.19
N PRO A 131 -4.88 22.96 -10.09
CA PRO A 131 -5.00 23.97 -11.15
C PRO A 131 -5.08 25.42 -10.66
N ALA A 132 -5.50 25.65 -9.41
CA ALA A 132 -5.64 26.99 -8.81
C ALA A 132 -4.42 27.42 -7.98
N GLY A 133 -3.39 26.55 -7.87
CA GLY A 133 -2.22 26.77 -7.02
C GLY A 133 -1.98 25.63 -6.05
N GLU A 134 -0.94 25.77 -5.23
CA GLU A 134 -0.60 24.79 -4.19
C GLU A 134 -1.56 24.88 -3.00
N VAL A 135 -2.06 23.74 -2.54
CA VAL A 135 -2.98 23.62 -1.40
C VAL A 135 -2.40 22.63 -0.40
N PRO A 136 -2.39 22.93 0.92
CA PRO A 136 -1.99 21.97 1.94
C PRO A 136 -2.83 20.69 1.87
N VAL A 137 -2.20 19.53 2.02
CA VAL A 137 -2.87 18.22 1.87
C VAL A 137 -4.06 18.06 2.81
N GLU A 138 -4.01 18.64 4.01
CA GLU A 138 -5.07 18.58 5.01
C GLU A 138 -6.32 19.41 4.66
N ASP A 139 -6.20 20.36 3.71
CA ASP A 139 -7.31 21.22 3.27
C ASP A 139 -8.04 20.65 2.04
N LEU A 140 -7.44 19.66 1.36
CA LEU A 140 -8.06 19.01 0.19
C LEU A 140 -9.27 18.15 0.58
N VAL A 141 -10.29 18.15 -0.26
CA VAL A 141 -11.50 17.34 -0.10
C VAL A 141 -11.83 16.53 -1.36
N PRO A 142 -12.57 15.41 -1.23
CA PRO A 142 -13.03 14.67 -2.39
C PRO A 142 -13.77 15.58 -3.40
N GLY A 143 -13.39 15.46 -4.67
CA GLY A 143 -13.87 16.33 -5.76
C GLY A 143 -12.88 17.39 -6.19
N ASP A 144 -11.93 17.81 -5.33
CA ASP A 144 -10.88 18.76 -5.70
C ASP A 144 -10.00 18.20 -6.83
N LEU A 145 -9.57 19.07 -7.73
CA LEU A 145 -8.67 18.69 -8.81
C LEU A 145 -7.21 18.80 -8.35
N VAL A 146 -6.49 17.69 -8.42
CA VAL A 146 -5.03 17.63 -8.20
C VAL A 146 -4.31 17.41 -9.52
N LEU A 147 -3.16 18.05 -9.73
CA LEU A 147 -2.35 17.82 -10.92
C LEU A 147 -1.59 16.49 -10.77
N THR A 148 -1.78 15.62 -11.74
CA THR A 148 -1.01 14.39 -11.90
C THR A 148 0.04 14.59 -12.98
N ARG A 149 1.15 13.85 -12.88
CA ARG A 149 2.27 13.97 -13.82
C ARG A 149 1.87 13.61 -15.26
N ASP A 150 1.12 12.52 -15.41
CA ASP A 150 0.92 11.89 -16.72
C ASP A 150 -0.48 12.13 -17.30
N ASP A 151 -1.43 12.56 -16.45
CA ASP A 151 -2.86 12.49 -16.71
C ASP A 151 -3.58 13.84 -16.51
N GLY A 152 -2.81 14.92 -16.31
CA GLY A 152 -3.33 16.26 -16.06
C GLY A 152 -4.10 16.36 -14.75
N ALA A 153 -5.06 17.27 -14.68
CA ALA A 153 -5.89 17.46 -13.49
C ALA A 153 -6.86 16.29 -13.29
N ARG A 154 -6.82 15.65 -12.12
CA ARG A 154 -7.70 14.52 -11.75
C ARG A 154 -8.45 14.82 -10.45
N PRO A 155 -9.72 14.38 -10.33
CA PRO A 155 -10.48 14.57 -9.10
C PRO A 155 -9.95 13.66 -7.99
N LEU A 156 -9.72 14.24 -6.82
CA LEU A 156 -9.45 13.52 -5.60
C LEU A 156 -10.68 12.69 -5.22
N ARG A 157 -10.51 11.38 -5.06
CA ARG A 157 -11.64 10.47 -4.80
C ARG A 157 -11.94 10.31 -3.32
N TRP A 158 -10.92 10.42 -2.48
CA TRP A 158 -11.02 10.13 -1.06
C TRP A 158 -9.90 10.81 -0.28
N THR A 159 -10.16 11.11 0.99
CA THR A 159 -9.15 11.59 1.94
C THR A 159 -9.17 10.75 3.20
N GLY A 160 -7.97 10.34 3.63
CA GLY A 160 -7.74 9.58 4.85
C GLY A 160 -6.82 10.34 5.78
N ARG A 161 -6.99 10.13 7.09
CA ARG A 161 -6.06 10.64 8.10
C ARG A 161 -5.79 9.60 9.16
N ARG A 162 -4.54 9.53 9.60
CA ARG A 162 -4.11 8.73 10.74
C ARG A 162 -3.21 9.58 11.62
N ARG A 163 -3.42 9.48 12.92
CA ARG A 163 -2.46 10.00 13.91
C ARG A 163 -1.56 8.86 14.33
N VAL A 164 -0.26 9.10 14.32
CA VAL A 164 0.78 8.19 14.81
C VAL A 164 1.61 8.92 15.84
N ASP A 165 2.00 8.22 16.89
CA ASP A 165 2.87 8.79 17.92
C ASP A 165 4.28 8.95 17.36
N ALA A 166 4.89 10.12 17.61
CA ALA A 166 6.21 10.48 17.11
C ALA A 166 7.32 9.84 17.96
N THR A 167 7.31 8.51 18.05
CA THR A 167 8.24 7.71 18.87
C THR A 167 8.86 6.59 18.04
N GLY A 168 10.05 6.12 18.44
CA GLY A 168 10.77 5.07 17.71
C GLY A 168 10.99 5.44 16.24
N ASP A 169 10.66 4.51 15.33
CA ASP A 169 10.82 4.70 13.88
C ASP A 169 9.86 5.74 13.28
N PHE A 170 8.82 6.13 14.02
CA PHE A 170 7.92 7.22 13.63
C PHE A 170 8.37 8.59 14.16
N ALA A 171 9.50 8.67 14.87
CA ALA A 171 10.05 9.94 15.33
C ALA A 171 10.59 10.77 14.14
N PRO A 172 10.26 12.07 14.04
CA PRO A 172 10.79 12.94 13.00
C PRO A 172 12.32 13.01 13.00
N VAL A 173 12.92 13.04 11.80
CA VAL A 173 14.36 13.25 11.64
C VAL A 173 14.68 14.73 11.79
N ARG A 174 15.31 15.11 12.90
CA ARG A 174 15.73 16.49 13.13
C ARG A 174 17.03 16.80 12.41
N PHE A 175 17.00 17.75 11.47
CA PHE A 175 18.21 18.34 10.90
C PHE A 175 18.64 19.54 11.75
N ALA A 176 19.87 19.49 12.29
CA ALA A 176 20.45 20.63 13.00
C ALA A 176 20.65 21.83 12.04
N LYS A 177 20.77 23.05 12.60
CA LYS A 177 21.11 24.24 11.80
C LYS A 177 22.42 23.97 11.02
N GLY A 178 22.41 24.26 9.72
CA GLY A 178 23.55 24.09 8.84
C GLY A 178 23.84 22.66 8.38
N ALA A 179 23.11 21.64 8.86
CA ALA A 179 23.34 20.24 8.48
C ALA A 179 23.20 20.00 6.98
N ILE A 180 22.27 20.71 6.34
CA ILE A 180 22.03 20.67 4.89
C ILE A 180 21.98 22.08 4.27
N GLY A 181 22.69 23.04 4.88
CA GLY A 181 22.62 24.45 4.48
C GLY A 181 21.37 25.19 4.97
N ASN A 182 20.54 24.55 5.80
CA ASN A 182 19.37 25.13 6.44
C ASN A 182 19.75 26.19 7.49
N SER A 183 19.09 27.35 7.47
CA SER A 183 19.38 28.49 8.37
C SER A 183 18.88 28.29 9.81
N ARG A 184 18.00 27.33 10.03
CA ARG A 184 17.42 26.95 11.34
C ARG A 184 17.26 25.43 11.42
N PRO A 185 17.12 24.83 12.62
CA PRO A 185 16.75 23.43 12.73
C PRO A 185 15.46 23.11 11.96
N LEU A 186 15.43 21.95 11.31
CA LEU A 186 14.25 21.38 10.67
C LEU A 186 13.85 20.12 11.44
N LEU A 187 12.54 19.91 11.56
CA LEU A 187 11.90 18.71 12.10
C LEU A 187 11.09 18.08 10.98
#